data_AF-A0A9P7BL89-F1
#
_entry.id   AF-A0A9P7BL89-F1
#
_cell.length_a   1.000
_cell.length_b   1.000
_cell.length_c   1.000
_cell.angle_alpha   90.00
_cell.angle_beta   90.00
_cell.angle_gamma   90.00
#
_symmetry.space_group_name_H-M   'P 1'
#
loop_
_entity.id
_entity.type
_entity.pdbx_description
1 polymer ?
#
loop_
_entity_poly.entity_id
_entity_poly.type
_entity_poly.pdbx_seq_one_letter_code
_entity_poly.pdbx_strand_id
1 'polypeptide(L)'
;MNAIGRLVLGAIADRIGRINMFAIASTSSGLFCMLLWPFAKTYETMMAFAVLFGFTCGIYYALAPPITATVVGPDNIASGLSILFVASSIAGVGPPVASAIQLATPSGSYIGVQMFSGAVYIVGSAICMILKVKMTGSLFSVM
;
A
#
# COMPACT_ATOMS: atom_id res chain seq x y z
N MET A 1 -12.93 -0.72 8.34
CA MET A 1 -11.92 -1.58 9.01
C MET A 1 -10.52 -0.98 9.04
N ASN A 2 -10.21 0.06 8.25
CA ASN A 2 -8.87 0.65 8.19
C ASN A 2 -8.34 1.17 9.54
N ALA A 3 -9.20 1.71 10.41
CA ALA A 3 -8.76 2.17 11.74
C ALA A 3 -8.22 1.01 12.61
N ILE A 4 -8.90 -0.14 12.60
CA ILE A 4 -8.47 -1.32 13.35
C ILE A 4 -7.18 -1.89 12.72
N GLY A 5 -7.12 -1.97 11.39
CA GLY A 5 -5.92 -2.38 10.67
C GLY A 5 -4.69 -1.53 11.01
N ARG A 6 -4.87 -0.21 11.14
CA ARG A 6 -3.80 0.71 11.55
C ARG A 6 -3.27 0.42 12.95
N LEU A 7 -4.15 0.14 13.90
CA LEU A 7 -3.76 -0.18 15.28
C LEU A 7 -3.03 -1.53 15.35
N VAL A 8 -3.64 -2.57 14.77
CA VAL A 8 -3.11 -3.94 14.87
C VAL A 8 -1.82 -4.08 14.06
N LEU A 9 -1.83 -3.69 12.80
CA LEU A 9 -0.64 -3.80 11.95
C LEU A 9 0.45 -2.81 12.36
N GLY A 10 0.08 -1.65 12.92
CA GLY A 10 1.04 -0.72 13.52
C GLY A 10 1.76 -1.33 14.71
N ALA A 11 1.03 -1.95 15.65
CA ALA A 11 1.63 -2.63 16.80
C ALA A 11 2.51 -3.82 16.38
N ILE A 12 2.16 -4.53 15.31
CA ILE A 12 2.98 -5.59 14.74
C ILE A 12 4.23 -5.01 14.04
N ALA A 13 4.10 -3.87 13.37
CA ALA A 13 5.21 -3.20 12.68
C ALA A 13 6.33 -2.82 13.64
N ASP A 14 6.01 -2.44 14.88
CA ASP A 14 7.00 -2.15 15.91
C ASP A 14 7.82 -3.37 16.35
N ARG A 15 7.36 -4.61 16.06
CA ARG A 15 8.11 -5.85 16.37
C ARG A 15 8.90 -6.42 15.19
N ILE A 16 8.37 -6.30 13.96
CA ILE A 16 8.94 -6.95 12.75
C ILE A 16 9.76 -5.95 11.91
N GLY A 17 9.71 -4.66 12.25
CA GLY A 17 10.30 -3.56 11.51
C GLY A 17 9.26 -2.85 10.65
N ARG A 18 9.30 -1.52 10.68
CA ARG A 18 8.27 -0.65 10.10
C ARG A 18 8.19 -0.81 8.58
N ILE A 19 9.34 -0.84 7.91
CA ILE A 19 9.40 -0.96 6.46
C ILE A 19 9.00 -2.38 5.99
N ASN A 20 9.35 -3.42 6.75
CA ASN A 20 8.94 -4.80 6.47
C ASN A 20 7.43 -4.96 6.51
N MET A 21 6.79 -4.46 7.57
CA MET A 21 5.34 -4.55 7.71
C MET A 21 4.63 -3.75 6.63
N PHE A 22 5.15 -2.57 6.26
CA PHE A 22 4.63 -1.80 5.14
C PHE A 22 4.68 -2.57 3.81
N ALA A 23 5.80 -3.23 3.52
CA ALA A 23 5.97 -4.04 2.31
C ALA A 23 5.02 -5.25 2.30
N ILE A 24 4.93 -5.99 3.41
CA ILE A 24 4.03 -7.15 3.55
C ILE A 24 2.57 -6.72 3.34
N ALA A 25 2.14 -5.66 4.01
CA ALA A 25 0.77 -5.18 3.90
C ALA A 25 0.44 -4.65 2.49
N SER A 26 1.38 -3.95 1.85
CA SER A 26 1.22 -3.44 0.48
C SER A 26 1.15 -4.57 -0.54
N THR A 27 2.04 -5.57 -0.44
CA THR A 27 2.03 -6.76 -1.30
C THR A 27 0.75 -7.57 -1.09
N SER A 28 0.31 -7.75 0.16
CA SER A 28 -0.95 -8.43 0.48
C SER A 28 -2.16 -7.71 -0.13
N SER A 29 -2.20 -6.38 -0.03
CA SER A 29 -3.25 -5.54 -0.64
C SER A 29 -3.27 -5.70 -2.16
N GLY A 30 -2.09 -5.70 -2.80
CA GLY A 30 -1.97 -5.92 -4.24
C GLY A 30 -2.45 -7.31 -4.67
N LEU A 31 -2.08 -8.36 -3.93
CA LEU A 31 -2.55 -9.72 -4.16
C LEU A 31 -4.06 -9.85 -3.98
N PHE A 32 -4.64 -9.22 -2.97
CA PHE A 32 -6.10 -9.22 -2.79
C PHE A 32 -6.81 -8.51 -3.95
N CYS A 33 -6.27 -7.40 -4.45
CA CYS A 33 -6.79 -6.73 -5.65
C CYS A 33 -6.71 -7.60 -6.91
N MET A 34 -5.67 -8.43 -7.07
CA MET A 34 -5.52 -9.30 -8.25
C MET A 34 -6.24 -10.64 -8.13
N LEU A 35 -6.33 -11.23 -6.93
CA LEU A 35 -6.79 -12.61 -6.75
C LEU A 35 -8.19 -12.71 -6.15
N LEU A 36 -8.62 -11.74 -5.33
CA LEU A 36 -9.96 -11.78 -4.72
C LEU A 36 -10.95 -10.93 -5.51
N TRP A 37 -10.54 -9.73 -5.93
CA TRP A 37 -11.46 -8.79 -6.59
C TRP A 37 -12.03 -9.31 -7.94
N PRO A 38 -11.26 -9.99 -8.82
CA PRO A 38 -11.84 -10.53 -10.06
C PRO A 38 -12.84 -11.66 -9.84
N PHE A 39 -12.71 -12.39 -8.74
CA PHE A 39 -13.56 -13.54 -8.38
C PHE A 39 -14.75 -13.14 -7.48
N ALA A 40 -14.75 -11.91 -6.97
CA ALA A 40 -15.81 -11.37 -6.13
C ALA A 40 -17.06 -11.01 -6.96
N LYS A 41 -17.83 -12.03 -7.37
CA LYS A 41 -19.09 -11.87 -8.11
C LYS A 41 -20.33 -11.91 -7.21
N THR A 42 -20.17 -12.25 -5.94
CA THR A 42 -21.26 -12.36 -4.96
C THR A 42 -21.09 -11.31 -3.86
N TYR A 43 -22.19 -10.90 -3.22
CA TYR A 43 -22.15 -9.92 -2.13
C TYR A 43 -21.21 -10.32 -0.99
N GLU A 44 -21.25 -11.60 -0.61
CA GLU A 44 -20.42 -12.15 0.48
C GLU A 44 -18.92 -12.07 0.17
N THR A 45 -18.52 -12.43 -1.05
CA THR A 45 -17.11 -12.39 -1.48
C THR A 45 -16.61 -10.96 -1.61
N MET A 46 -17.47 -10.03 -2.04
CA MET A 46 -17.15 -8.62 -2.11
C MET A 46 -17.01 -7.98 -0.73
N MET A 47 -17.83 -8.40 0.24
CA MET A 47 -17.71 -7.98 1.64
C MET A 47 -16.42 -8.50 2.27
N ALA A 48 -16.07 -9.78 2.05
CA ALA A 48 -14.81 -10.35 2.50
C ALA A 48 -13.59 -9.61 1.91
N PHE A 49 -13.63 -9.26 0.62
CA PHE A 49 -12.61 -8.43 -0.01
C PHE A 49 -12.49 -7.04 0.64
N ALA A 50 -13.62 -6.34 0.85
CA ALA A 50 -13.62 -5.01 1.46
C ALA A 50 -13.05 -5.01 2.88
N VAL A 51 -13.31 -6.07 3.64
CA VAL A 51 -12.76 -6.31 4.98
C VAL A 51 -11.24 -6.47 4.94
N LEU A 52 -10.75 -7.39 4.09
CA LEU A 52 -9.33 -7.72 3.99
C LEU A 52 -8.51 -6.55 3.44
N PHE A 53 -8.93 -6.00 2.30
CA PHE A 53 -8.28 -4.84 1.69
C PHE A 53 -8.35 -3.62 2.62
N GLY A 54 -9.49 -3.40 3.27
CA GLY A 54 -9.68 -2.35 4.25
C GLY A 54 -8.95 -2.61 5.57
N PHE A 55 -8.34 -3.76 5.80
CA PHE A 55 -7.47 -3.98 6.96
C PHE A 55 -6.02 -3.64 6.61
N THR A 56 -5.57 -3.96 5.40
CA THR A 56 -4.17 -3.80 4.97
C THR A 56 -3.85 -2.42 4.39
N CYS A 57 -4.80 -1.76 3.72
CA CYS A 57 -4.57 -0.48 3.02
C CYS A 57 -4.23 0.68 3.97
N GLY A 58 -4.90 0.75 5.13
CA GLY A 58 -4.78 1.88 6.06
C GLY A 58 -3.40 2.06 6.69
N ILE A 59 -2.52 1.06 6.61
CA ILE A 59 -1.22 1.07 7.28
C ILE A 59 -0.27 2.18 6.80
N TYR A 60 -0.45 2.65 5.56
CA TYR A 60 0.38 3.71 4.96
C TYR A 60 0.46 4.96 5.85
N TYR A 61 -0.68 5.49 6.29
CA TYR A 61 -0.71 6.68 7.13
C TYR A 61 -0.26 6.42 8.58
N ALA A 62 -0.28 5.17 9.04
CA ALA A 62 0.25 4.82 10.36
C ALA A 62 1.79 4.74 10.33
N LEU A 63 2.36 4.22 9.24
CA LEU A 63 3.80 4.00 9.12
C LEU A 63 4.56 5.13 8.41
N ALA A 64 3.87 6.05 7.72
CA ALA A 64 4.53 7.17 7.04
C ALA A 64 5.40 8.02 8.00
N PRO A 65 4.89 8.57 9.13
CA PRO A 65 5.72 9.35 10.05
C PRO A 65 6.92 8.57 10.62
N PRO A 66 6.75 7.34 11.15
CA PRO A 66 7.86 6.61 11.75
C PRO A 66 8.87 6.06 10.73
N ILE A 67 8.49 5.82 9.47
CA ILE A 67 9.43 5.51 8.38
C ILE A 67 10.21 6.76 7.99
N THR A 68 9.51 7.90 7.82
CA THR A 68 10.17 9.18 7.53
C THR A 68 11.19 9.54 8.60
N ALA A 69 10.86 9.36 9.88
CA ALA A 69 11.79 9.60 10.99
C ALA A 69 13.10 8.79 10.87
N THR A 70 13.01 7.53 10.42
CA THR A 70 14.20 6.68 10.18
C THR A 70 15.02 7.17 8.97
N VAL A 71 14.39 7.82 7.99
CA VAL A 71 15.05 8.23 6.74
C VAL A 71 15.72 9.60 6.84
N VAL A 72 15.02 10.61 7.35
CA VAL A 72 15.52 12.00 7.41
C VAL A 72 16.06 12.42 8.78
N GLY A 73 15.93 11.54 9.78
CA GLY A 73 16.26 11.84 11.17
C GLY A 73 15.13 12.57 11.92
N PRO A 74 15.15 12.55 13.27
CA PRO A 74 14.07 13.08 14.11
C PRO A 74 13.85 14.59 13.97
N ASP A 75 14.90 15.35 13.66
CA ASP A 75 14.85 16.82 13.59
C ASP A 75 14.12 17.33 12.33
N ASN A 76 14.07 16.51 11.27
CA ASN A 76 13.52 16.90 9.97
C ASN A 76 12.23 16.15 9.60
N ILE A 77 11.56 15.48 10.55
CA ILE A 77 10.35 14.68 10.29
C ILE A 77 9.26 15.50 9.60
N ALA A 78 9.00 16.72 10.08
CA ALA A 78 7.92 17.55 9.54
C ALA A 78 8.16 17.91 8.06
N SER A 79 9.41 18.27 7.72
CA SER A 79 9.82 18.58 6.35
C SER A 79 9.84 17.33 5.46
N GLY A 80 10.32 16.19 5.97
CA GLY A 80 10.28 14.94 5.22
C GLY A 80 8.85 14.46 4.94
N LEU A 81 7.96 14.61 5.92
CA LEU A 81 6.57 14.17 5.82
C LEU A 81 5.77 15.08 4.88
N SER A 82 6.04 16.39 4.88
CA SER A 82 5.40 17.32 3.95
C SER A 82 5.79 17.02 2.50
N ILE A 83 7.07 16.76 2.23
CA ILE A 83 7.53 16.32 0.90
C ILE A 83 6.84 15.01 0.49
N LEU A 84 6.74 14.04 1.41
CA LEU A 84 6.10 12.75 1.16
C LEU A 84 4.60 12.91 0.82
N PHE A 85 3.88 13.78 1.54
CA PHE A 85 2.47 14.03 1.24
C PHE A 85 2.26 14.86 -0.03
N VAL A 86 3.14 15.81 -0.33
CA VAL A 86 3.12 16.53 -1.62
C VAL A 86 3.37 15.56 -2.77
N ALA A 87 4.35 14.66 -2.67
CA ALA A 87 4.58 13.62 -3.67
C ALA A 87 3.35 12.70 -3.82
N SER A 88 2.66 12.41 -2.71
CA SER A 88 1.45 11.57 -2.71
C SER A 88 0.24 12.23 -3.37
N SER A 89 0.23 13.57 -3.50
CA SER A 89 -0.84 14.28 -4.21
C SER A 89 -0.91 13.91 -5.70
N ILE A 90 0.22 13.50 -6.31
CA ILE A 90 0.29 13.03 -7.70
C ILE A 90 -0.55 11.76 -7.88
N ALA A 91 -0.70 10.95 -6.82
CA ALA A 91 -1.58 9.78 -6.85
C ALA A 91 -3.07 10.13 -7.04
N GLY A 92 -3.45 11.41 -6.91
CA GLY A 92 -4.78 11.91 -7.24
C GLY A 92 -5.18 11.74 -8.72
N VAL A 93 -4.21 11.45 -9.61
CA VAL A 93 -4.47 11.09 -11.01
C VAL A 93 -4.89 9.61 -11.16
N GLY A 94 -4.91 8.83 -10.08
CA GLY A 94 -5.35 7.43 -10.07
C GLY A 94 -6.76 7.20 -10.63
N PRO A 95 -7.81 7.92 -10.17
CA PRO A 95 -9.17 7.76 -10.67
C PRO A 95 -9.33 7.99 -12.18
N PRO A 96 -8.84 9.08 -12.81
CA PRO A 96 -8.96 9.25 -14.26
C PRO A 96 -8.18 8.19 -15.05
N VAL A 97 -7.03 7.73 -14.56
CA VAL A 97 -6.28 6.62 -15.16
C VAL A 97 -7.08 5.31 -15.10
N ALA A 98 -7.67 5.00 -13.94
CA ALA A 98 -8.54 3.84 -13.78
C ALA A 98 -9.76 3.89 -14.74
N SER A 99 -10.40 5.05 -14.88
CA SER A 99 -11.50 5.24 -15.82
C SER A 99 -11.07 5.06 -17.27
N ALA A 100 -9.91 5.58 -17.67
CA ALA A 100 -9.38 5.39 -19.03
C ALA A 100 -9.08 3.91 -19.32
N ILE A 101 -8.51 3.18 -18.36
CA ILE A 101 -8.25 1.74 -18.47
C ILE A 101 -9.56 0.96 -18.59
N GLN A 102 -10.58 1.33 -17.82
CA GLN A 102 -11.90 0.70 -17.92
C GLN A 102 -12.51 0.86 -19.31
N LEU A 103 -12.46 2.09 -19.87
CA LEU A 103 -12.98 2.38 -21.20
C LEU A 103 -12.23 1.63 -22.32
N ALA A 104 -10.93 1.42 -22.15
CA ALA A 104 -10.10 0.66 -23.09
C ALA A 104 -10.26 -0.87 -22.94
N THR A 105 -10.91 -1.36 -21.88
CA THR A 105 -11.06 -2.79 -21.63
C THR A 105 -12.23 -3.35 -22.45
N PRO A 106 -12.01 -4.37 -23.31
CA PRO A 106 -13.08 -5.01 -24.05
C PRO A 106 -14.14 -5.54 -23.07
N SER A 107 -15.43 -5.42 -23.40
CA SER A 107 -16.59 -5.77 -22.55
C SER A 107 -16.92 -4.83 -21.38
N GLY A 108 -16.18 -3.72 -21.16
CA GLY A 108 -16.44 -2.81 -20.03
C GLY A 108 -16.16 -3.43 -18.65
N SER A 109 -15.40 -4.53 -18.64
CA SER A 109 -15.02 -5.26 -17.43
C SER A 109 -14.00 -4.47 -16.61
N TYR A 110 -14.03 -4.64 -15.29
CA TYR A 110 -13.10 -4.01 -14.36
C TYR A 110 -11.75 -4.72 -14.26
N ILE A 111 -11.54 -5.82 -15.00
CA ILE A 111 -10.32 -6.64 -14.88
C ILE A 111 -9.04 -5.83 -15.12
N GLY A 112 -9.03 -4.92 -16.10
CA GLY A 112 -7.89 -4.06 -16.38
C GLY A 112 -7.54 -3.15 -15.21
N VAL A 113 -8.56 -2.57 -14.56
CA VAL A 113 -8.40 -1.71 -13.38
C VAL A 113 -7.94 -2.50 -12.15
N GLN A 114 -8.47 -3.71 -11.97
CA GLN A 114 -8.10 -4.62 -10.89
C GLN A 114 -6.63 -5.01 -10.96
N MET A 115 -6.17 -5.42 -12.15
CA MET A 115 -4.76 -5.79 -12.37
C MET A 115 -3.83 -4.58 -12.26
N PHE A 116 -4.21 -3.43 -12.83
CA PHE A 116 -3.44 -2.19 -12.71
C PHE A 116 -3.28 -1.77 -11.24
N SER A 117 -4.38 -1.74 -10.49
CA SER A 117 -4.36 -1.36 -9.07
C SER A 117 -3.46 -2.30 -8.27
N GLY A 118 -3.60 -3.61 -8.47
CA GLY A 118 -2.75 -4.60 -7.82
C GLY A 118 -1.26 -4.44 -8.17
N ALA A 119 -0.95 -4.15 -9.44
CA ALA A 119 0.41 -3.98 -9.91
C ALA A 119 1.08 -2.76 -9.27
N VAL A 120 0.36 -1.64 -9.16
CA VAL A 120 0.86 -0.42 -8.50
C VAL A 120 1.21 -0.68 -7.03
N TYR A 121 0.40 -1.44 -6.30
CA TYR A 121 0.70 -1.83 -4.91
C TYR A 121 1.97 -2.70 -4.81
N ILE A 122 2.13 -3.68 -5.70
CA ILE A 122 3.29 -4.57 -5.72
C ILE A 122 4.57 -3.80 -6.11
N VAL A 123 4.50 -2.96 -7.14
CA VAL A 123 5.63 -2.12 -7.58
C VAL A 123 6.01 -1.12 -6.49
N GLY A 124 5.04 -0.48 -5.84
CA GLY A 124 5.29 0.42 -4.72
C GLY A 124 5.97 -0.29 -3.53
N SER A 125 5.51 -1.51 -3.22
CA SER A 125 6.14 -2.37 -2.20
C SER A 125 7.58 -2.74 -2.58
N ALA A 126 7.82 -3.11 -3.86
CA ALA A 126 9.15 -3.44 -4.35
C ALA A 126 10.11 -2.24 -4.30
N ILE A 127 9.66 -1.04 -4.68
CA ILE A 127 10.44 0.19 -4.56
C ILE A 127 10.82 0.46 -3.10
N CYS A 128 9.86 0.33 -2.17
CA CYS A 128 10.13 0.49 -0.74
C CYS A 128 11.13 -0.54 -0.20
N MET A 129 11.03 -1.80 -0.64
CA MET A 129 11.98 -2.86 -0.29
C MET A 129 13.39 -2.56 -0.82
N ILE A 130 13.52 -2.08 -2.07
CA ILE A 130 14.81 -1.69 -2.66
C ILE A 130 15.42 -0.53 -1.87
N LEU A 131 14.62 0.47 -1.51
CA LEU A 131 15.03 1.58 -0.65
C LEU A 131 15.55 1.08 0.70
N LYS A 132 14.81 0.15 1.33
CA LYS A 132 15.24 -0.50 2.58
C LYS A 132 16.61 -1.14 2.46
N VAL A 133 16.81 -1.95 1.40
CA VAL A 133 18.07 -2.66 1.15
C VAL A 133 19.22 -1.68 0.94
N LYS A 134 18.99 -0.58 0.19
CA LYS A 134 20.00 0.45 -0.01
C LYS A 134 20.35 1.21 1.26
N MET A 135 19.39 1.48 2.14
CA MET A 135 19.63 2.21 3.39
C MET A 135 20.23 1.34 4.49
N THR A 136 19.89 0.05 4.53
CA THR A 136 20.21 -0.83 5.67
C THR A 136 21.26 -1.91 5.34
N GLY A 137 21.58 -2.14 4.06
CA GLY A 137 22.56 -3.15 3.63
C GLY A 137 22.14 -4.61 3.86
N SER A 138 20.95 -4.88 4.41
CA SER A 138 20.45 -6.24 4.72
C SER A 138 18.93 -6.34 4.59
N LEU A 139 18.45 -7.43 3.98
CA LEU A 139 17.04 -7.79 3.84
C LEU A 139 16.35 -8.03 5.21
N PHE A 140 17.10 -8.50 6.22
CA PHE A 140 16.56 -8.96 7.51
C PHE A 140 16.79 -8.00 8.68
N SER A 141 17.35 -6.81 8.47
CA SER A 141 17.52 -5.86 9.56
C SER A 141 16.17 -5.31 10.06
N VAL A 142 16.01 -5.24 11.38
CA VAL A 142 14.76 -4.91 12.10
C VAL A 142 14.55 -3.39 12.26
N MET A 143 15.34 -2.56 11.55
CA MET A 143 15.07 -1.12 11.43
C MET A 143 13.87 -0.82 10.50
#